data_AF-A8U997-F1
#
_entry.id   AF-A8U997-F1
#
_cell.length_a   1.000
_cell.length_b   1.000
_cell.length_c   1.000
_cell.angle_alpha   90.00
_cell.angle_beta   90.00
_cell.angle_gamma   90.00
#
_symmetry.space_group_name_H-M   'P 1'
#
loop_
_entity.id
_entity.type
_entity.pdbx_description
1 polymer ?
#
loop_
_entity_poly.entity_id
_entity_poly.type
_entity_poly.pdbx_seq_one_letter_code
_entity_poly.pdbx_strand_id
1 'polypeptide(L)' 'MNIHIIQHVSFENPGQIMNWVQENNHTVKLIKVFNGEPFPKAEEVSFLFDK' A
#
# COMPACT_ATOMS: atom_id res chain seq x y z
N MET A 1 -0.80 -8.17 -9.27
CA MET A 1 0.50 -7.97 -8.59
C MET A 1 0.25 -7.74 -7.10
N ASN A 2 1.25 -7.98 -6.24
CA ASN A 2 1.13 -7.67 -4.81
C ASN A 2 1.67 -6.26 -4.51
N ILE A 3 0.76 -5.31 -4.35
CA ILE A 3 1.07 -3.88 -4.21
C ILE A 3 1.04 -3.50 -2.75
N HIS A 4 2.10 -2.85 -2.28
CA HIS A 4 2.18 -2.31 -0.93
C HIS A 4 2.09 -0.79 -0.98
N ILE A 5 1.29 -0.22 -0.09
CA ILE A 5 1.12 1.23 0.05
C ILE A 5 1.51 1.60 1.47
N ILE A 6 2.52 2.46 1.63
CA ILE A 6 2.89 3.02 2.92
C ILE A 6 2.03 4.27 3.16
N GLN A 7 1.49 4.38 4.37
CA GLN A 7 0.69 5.52 4.80
C GLN A 7 1.30 6.13 6.07
N HIS A 8 1.72 7.39 5.97
CA HIS A 8 2.46 8.08 7.04
C HIS A 8 1.57 8.65 8.14
N VAL A 9 0.33 9.03 7.82
CA VAL A 9 -0.62 9.63 8.78
C VAL A 9 -2.05 9.17 8.55
N SER A 10 -2.90 9.23 9.57
CA SER A 10 -4.25 8.65 9.56
C SER A 10 -5.22 9.27 8.55
N PHE A 11 -4.99 10.52 8.14
CA PHE A 11 -5.85 11.26 7.21
C PHE A 11 -5.41 11.17 5.74
N GLU A 12 -4.26 10.55 5.46
CA GLU A 12 -3.90 10.17 4.10
C GLU A 12 -4.71 8.95 3.68
N ASN A 13 -5.09 8.91 2.41
CA ASN A 13 -5.70 7.72 1.82
C ASN A 13 -5.06 7.41 0.47
N PRO A 14 -5.10 6.14 0.04
CA PRO A 14 -4.57 5.75 -1.28
C PRO A 14 -5.33 6.37 -2.47
N GLY A 15 -6.53 6.92 -2.25
CA GLY A 15 -7.33 7.58 -3.28
C GLY A 15 -7.47 6.76 -4.57
N GLN A 16 -7.17 7.40 -5.70
CA GLN A 16 -7.27 6.79 -7.03
C GLN A 16 -6.35 5.57 -7.24
N ILE A 17 -5.28 5.42 -6.45
CA ILE A 17 -4.43 4.24 -6.51
C ILE A 17 -5.24 2.99 -6.14
N MET A 18 -6.14 3.09 -5.15
CA MET A 18 -6.98 1.96 -4.75
C MET A 18 -7.92 1.53 -5.89
N ASN A 19 -8.51 2.51 -6.60
CA ASN A 19 -9.39 2.23 -7.73
C ASN A 19 -8.62 1.52 -8.84
N TRP A 20 -7.44 2.03 -9.20
CA TRP A 20 -6.59 1.40 -10.22
C TRP A 20 -6.18 -0.03 -9.85
N VAL A 21 -5.83 -0.28 -8.58
CA VAL A 21 -5.51 -1.65 -8.10
C VAL A 21 -6.69 -2.59 -8.29
N GLN A 22 -7.90 -2.16 -7.95
CA GLN A 22 -9.12 -2.96 -8.09
C GLN A 22 -9.47 -3.22 -9.56
N GLU A 23 -9.43 -2.17 -10.40
CA GLU A 23 -9.73 -2.26 -11.83
C GLU A 23 -8.79 -3.20 -12.59
N ASN A 24 -7.54 -3.33 -12.13
CA ASN A 24 -6.51 -4.16 -12.75
C ASN A 24 -6.35 -5.54 -12.08
N ASN A 25 -7.29 -5.95 -11.22
CA ASN A 25 -7.24 -7.23 -10.48
C ASN A 25 -5.90 -7.44 -9.75
N HIS A 26 -5.39 -6.40 -9.09
CA HIS A 26 -4.21 -6.48 -8.24
C HIS A 26 -4.61 -6.63 -6.77
N THR A 27 -3.71 -7.16 -5.95
CA THR A 27 -3.90 -7.19 -4.50
C THR A 27 -3.17 -6.01 -3.86
N VAL A 28 -3.74 -5.47 -2.80
CA VAL A 28 -3.18 -4.33 -2.08
C VAL A 28 -2.99 -4.68 -0.60
N LYS A 29 -1.85 -4.26 -0.04
CA LYS A 29 -1.62 -4.23 1.41
C LYS A 29 -1.26 -2.81 1.80
N LEU A 30 -2.10 -2.20 2.63
CA LEU A 30 -1.87 -0.88 3.20
C LEU A 30 -1.11 -1.04 4.51
N ILE A 31 -0.01 -0.30 4.67
CA ILE A 31 0.86 -0.31 5.84
C ILE A 31 0.78 1.04 6.51
N LYS A 32 0.17 1.07 7.69
CA LYS A 32 -0.02 2.28 8.49
C LYS A 32 1.15 2.44 9.44
N VAL A 33 2.22 3.08 8.98
CA VAL A 33 3.44 3.24 9.80
C VAL A 33 3.18 4.09 11.04
N PHE A 34 2.20 5.00 11.01
CA PHE A 34 1.76 5.75 12.19
C PHE A 34 1.15 4.88 13.30
N ASN A 35 0.74 3.66 12.99
CA ASN A 35 0.28 2.66 13.96
C ASN A 35 1.40 1.71 14.41
N GLY A 36 2.64 1.91 13.94
CA GLY A 36 3.76 1.00 14.22
C GLY A 36 3.70 -0.32 13.44
N GLU A 37 2.96 -0.37 12.34
CA GLU A 37 2.94 -1.56 11.47
C GLU A 37 4.31 -1.79 10.81
N PRO A 38 4.79 -3.04 10.74
CA PRO A 38 6.10 -3.34 10.17
C PRO A 38 6.09 -3.18 8.64
N PHE A 39 7.23 -2.75 8.09
CA PHE A 39 7.48 -2.79 6.65
C PHE A 39 7.45 -4.23 6.12
N PRO A 40 7.06 -4.42 4.84
CA PRO A 40 7.02 -5.75 4.25
C PRO A 40 8.45 -6.23 3.96
N LYS A 41 8.63 -7.54 3.82
CA LYS A 41 9.91 -8.05 3.33
C LYS A 41 10.04 -7.73 1.84
N ALA A 42 11.26 -7.51 1.37
CA ALA A 42 11.50 -7.11 -0.03
C ALA A 42 10.95 -8.13 -1.03
N GLU A 43 10.95 -9.42 -0.67
CA GLU A 43 10.48 -10.51 -1.52
C GLU A 43 8.94 -10.56 -1.65
N GLU A 44 8.21 -9.90 -0.75
CA GLU A 44 6.74 -9.87 -0.73
C GLU A 44 6.16 -8.78 -1.65
N VAL A 45 6.98 -7.83 -2.09
CA VAL A 45 6.57 -6.59 -2.76
C VAL A 45 6.81 -6.69 -4.26
N SER A 46 5.74 -6.65 -5.06
CA SER A 46 5.86 -6.50 -6.52
C SER A 46 5.95 -5.03 -6.94
N PHE A 47 5.33 -4.13 -6.17
CA PHE A 47 5.34 -2.69 -6.39
C PHE A 47 5.03 -1.96 -5.10
N LEU A 48 5.68 -0.82 -4.85
CA LEU A 48 5.55 -0.04 -3.63
C LEU A 48 5.20 1.42 -3.95
N PHE A 49 4.13 1.92 -3.32
CA PHE A 49 3.80 3.33 -3.30
C PHE A 49 4.11 3.91 -1.92
N ASP A 50 4.84 5.02 -1.92
CA ASP A 50 5.19 5.78 -0.73
C ASP A 50 4.71 7.21 -0.95
N LYS A 51 3.83 7.70 -0.08
CA LYS A 51 3.19 9.01 -0.24
C LYS A 51 3.04 9.73 1.09
#